data_AF-A0ABD1CD67-F1
#
_entry.id   AF-A0ABD1CD67-F1
#
_cell.length_a   1.000
_cell.length_b   1.000
_cell.length_c   1.000
_cell.angle_alpha   90.00
_cell.angle_beta   90.00
_cell.angle_gamma   90.00
#
_symmetry.space_group_name_H-M   'P 1'
#
loop_
_entity.id
_entity.type
_entity.pdbx_description
1 polymer ?
#
loop_
_entity_poly.entity_id
_entity_poly.type
_entity_poly.pdbx_seq_one_letter_code
_entity_poly.pdbx_strand_id
1 'polypeptide(L)'
;MGAYHGKYGFDSFTHKKSCLMKDFNALGEKLASSRYPPYSDSKLSFLSTLLKKRQGFSIRFLPYALMFGVGVASALIVQCITERRN
;
A
#
# COMPACT_ATOMS: atom_id res chain seq x y z
N MET A 1 22.80 16.54 -23.56
CA MET A 1 22.44 16.22 -24.95
C MET A 1 22.44 14.69 -25.10
N GLY A 2 21.53 14.13 -25.89
CA GLY A 2 21.16 12.69 -25.90
C GLY A 2 22.27 11.72 -26.34
N ALA A 3 21.93 10.43 -26.41
CA ALA A 3 22.83 9.34 -26.83
C ALA A 3 22.15 8.48 -27.91
N TYR A 4 22.92 7.94 -28.85
CA TYR A 4 22.35 7.30 -30.05
C TYR A 4 22.95 5.92 -30.40
N HIS A 5 23.95 5.43 -29.67
CA HIS A 5 24.52 4.10 -29.94
C HIS A 5 23.75 2.98 -29.24
N GLY A 6 23.64 1.84 -29.92
CA GLY A 6 22.90 0.68 -29.43
C GLY A 6 21.42 0.99 -29.20
N LYS A 7 20.88 0.53 -28.07
CA LYS A 7 19.48 0.75 -27.69
C LYS A 7 19.07 2.23 -27.66
N TYR A 8 20.02 3.12 -27.32
CA TYR A 8 19.73 4.55 -27.21
C TYR A 8 19.43 5.21 -28.56
N GLY A 9 19.94 4.65 -29.67
CA GLY A 9 19.55 5.08 -31.01
C GLY A 9 18.08 4.81 -31.28
N PHE A 10 17.64 3.57 -31.05
CA PHE A 10 16.23 3.21 -31.18
C PHE A 10 15.33 4.05 -30.27
N ASP A 11 15.66 4.15 -28.99
CA ASP A 11 14.88 4.95 -28.02
C ASP A 11 14.82 6.45 -28.36
N SER A 12 15.84 6.99 -29.04
CA SER A 12 15.91 8.42 -29.42
C SER A 12 15.12 8.73 -30.69
N PHE A 13 15.00 7.77 -31.61
CA PHE A 13 14.28 7.93 -32.88
C PHE A 13 12.91 7.25 -32.90
N THR A 14 12.45 6.70 -31.77
CA THR A 14 11.14 6.07 -31.64
C THR A 14 10.28 6.78 -30.60
N HIS A 15 8.98 6.81 -30.84
CA HIS A 15 8.03 7.33 -29.88
C HIS A 15 7.61 6.24 -28.89
N LYS A 16 7.90 6.43 -27.60
CA LYS A 16 7.43 5.55 -26.52
C LYS A 16 5.96 5.85 -26.20
N LYS A 17 5.06 5.25 -26.97
CA LYS A 17 3.61 5.37 -26.74
C LYS A 17 3.20 4.63 -25.46
N SER A 18 2.70 5.36 -24.47
CA SER A 18 2.05 4.75 -23.30
C SER A 18 0.68 4.20 -23.67
N CYS A 19 0.42 2.96 -23.28
CA CYS A 19 -0.87 2.29 -23.47
C CYS A 19 -1.38 1.83 -22.10
N LEU A 20 -2.63 2.15 -21.77
CA LEU A 20 -3.32 1.66 -20.58
C LEU A 20 -4.51 0.80 -21.02
N MET A 21 -4.47 -0.48 -20.69
CA MET A 21 -5.62 -1.37 -20.84
C MET A 21 -6.39 -1.39 -19.53
N LYS A 22 -7.71 -1.20 -19.60
CA LYS A 22 -8.60 -1.14 -18.42
C LYS A 22 -9.60 -2.27 -18.48
N ASP A 23 -9.77 -2.96 -17.34
CA ASP A 23 -10.80 -3.96 -17.14
C ASP A 23 -12.05 -3.35 -16.48
N PHE A 24 -13.24 -3.82 -16.87
CA PHE A 24 -14.54 -3.34 -16.39
C PHE A 24 -15.09 -4.17 -15.22
N ASN A 25 -14.22 -4.67 -14.35
CA ASN A 25 -14.66 -5.43 -13.18
C ASN A 25 -15.56 -4.55 -12.30
N ALA A 26 -16.72 -5.07 -11.90
CA ALA A 26 -17.74 -4.35 -11.15
C ALA A 26 -17.21 -3.75 -9.84
N LEU A 27 -16.26 -4.42 -9.18
CA LEU A 27 -15.62 -3.92 -7.96
C LEU A 27 -14.75 -2.68 -8.24
N GLY A 28 -13.96 -2.70 -9.32
CA GLY A 28 -13.11 -1.58 -9.71
C GLY A 28 -13.92 -0.35 -10.13
N GLU A 29 -14.99 -0.55 -10.90
CA GLU A 29 -15.90 0.53 -11.29
C GLU A 29 -16.64 1.11 -10.07
N LYS A 30 -17.05 0.29 -9.10
CA LYS A 30 -17.66 0.78 -7.86
C LYS A 30 -16.70 1.62 -7.02
N LEU A 31 -15.44 1.22 -6.89
CA LEU A 31 -14.41 2.02 -6.21
C LEU A 31 -14.12 3.34 -6.94
N ALA A 32 -14.10 3.30 -8.27
CA ALA A 32 -13.89 4.48 -9.11
C ALA A 32 -15.14 5.37 -9.26
N SER A 33 -16.30 4.95 -8.72
CA SER A 33 -17.56 5.69 -8.86
C SER A 33 -17.51 7.13 -8.32
N SER A 34 -16.61 7.40 -7.37
CA SER A 34 -16.34 8.74 -6.84
C SER A 34 -15.88 9.74 -7.92
N ARG A 35 -15.32 9.25 -9.04
CA ARG A 35 -14.94 10.07 -10.21
C ARG A 35 -16.14 10.70 -10.91
N TYR A 36 -17.33 10.11 -10.82
CA TYR A 36 -18.51 10.56 -11.55
C TYR A 36 -19.43 11.43 -10.67
N PRO A 37 -20.07 12.46 -11.26
CA PRO A 37 -21.02 13.32 -10.55
C PRO A 37 -22.29 12.56 -10.10
N PRO A 38 -23.04 13.08 -9.11
CA PRO A 38 -22.81 14.31 -8.36
C PRO A 38 -21.72 14.16 -7.29
N TYR A 39 -20.89 15.19 -7.12
CA TYR A 39 -19.84 15.21 -6.12
C TYR A 39 -20.42 15.58 -4.75
N SER A 40 -20.31 14.66 -3.80
CA SER A 40 -20.60 14.89 -2.38
C SER A 40 -19.31 15.06 -1.60
N ASP A 41 -19.38 15.70 -0.44
CA ASP A 41 -18.21 15.88 0.44
C ASP A 41 -17.58 14.53 0.86
N SER A 42 -18.40 13.48 0.98
CA SER A 42 -17.93 12.12 1.24
C SER A 42 -17.11 11.53 0.09
N LYS A 43 -17.52 11.71 -1.17
CA LYS A 43 -16.78 11.27 -2.36
C LYS A 43 -15.45 12.01 -2.50
N LEU A 44 -15.47 13.32 -2.27
CA LEU A 44 -14.29 14.19 -2.37
C LEU A 44 -13.29 13.90 -1.25
N SER A 45 -13.72 13.76 -0.01
CA SER A 45 -12.84 13.41 1.11
C SER A 45 -12.23 12.01 0.96
N PHE A 46 -12.98 11.04 0.45
CA PHE A 46 -12.48 9.71 0.12
C PHE A 46 -11.37 9.77 -0.95
N LEU A 47 -11.63 10.46 -2.06
CA LEU A 47 -10.69 10.60 -3.17
C LEU A 47 -9.43 11.36 -2.74
N SER A 48 -9.59 12.45 -1.97
CA SER A 48 -8.49 13.21 -1.36
C SER A 48 -7.64 12.34 -0.45
N THR A 49 -8.25 11.53 0.42
CA THR A 49 -7.54 10.64 1.35
C THR A 49 -6.78 9.51 0.63
N LEU A 50 -7.32 9.01 -0.47
CA LEU A 50 -6.65 8.00 -1.30
C LEU A 50 -5.45 8.56 -2.06
N LEU A 51 -5.61 9.74 -2.68
CA LEU A 51 -4.57 10.37 -3.51
C LEU A 51 -3.54 11.16 -2.70
N LYS A 52 -3.82 11.46 -1.43
CA LYS A 52 -2.90 12.20 -0.56
C LYS A 52 -1.57 11.46 -0.44
N LYS A 53 -0.46 12.18 -0.65
CA LYS A 53 0.90 11.69 -0.42
C LYS A 53 1.02 11.25 1.05
N ARG A 54 1.10 9.94 1.29
CA ARG A 54 1.28 9.38 2.64
C ARG A 54 2.76 9.45 3.01
N GLN A 55 3.08 10.16 4.07
CA GLN A 55 4.35 10.02 4.75
C GLN A 55 4.22 8.76 5.62
N GLY A 56 5.09 7.76 5.42
CA GLY A 56 4.99 6.48 6.11
C GLY A 56 5.07 6.62 7.63
N PHE A 57 4.54 5.63 8.36
CA PHE A 57 4.71 5.55 9.81
C PHE A 57 6.11 5.03 10.15
N SER A 58 6.74 5.60 11.19
CA SER A 58 8.02 5.12 11.70
C SER A 58 7.83 3.78 12.41
N ILE A 59 7.98 2.67 11.68
CA ILE A 59 7.91 1.29 12.21
C ILE A 59 9.12 0.89 13.06
N ARG A 60 9.96 1.85 13.47
CA ARG A 60 11.17 1.59 14.26
C ARG A 60 10.88 0.91 15.59
N PHE A 61 9.76 1.26 16.24
CA PHE A 61 9.39 0.71 17.55
C PHE A 61 8.59 -0.61 17.46
N LEU A 62 7.96 -0.89 16.31
CA LEU A 62 7.09 -2.06 16.13
C LEU A 62 7.79 -3.40 16.44
N PRO A 63 9.04 -3.69 15.99
CA PRO A 63 9.68 -4.96 16.33
C PRO A 63 9.96 -5.10 17.83
N TYR A 64 10.24 -4.01 18.54
CA TYR A 64 10.45 -4.02 19.99
C TYR A 64 9.16 -4.33 20.75
N ALA A 65 8.04 -3.72 20.34
CA ALA A 65 6.73 -4.01 20.92
C ALA A 65 6.31 -5.48 20.69
N LEU A 66 6.60 -6.03 19.50
CA LEU A 66 6.34 -7.44 19.20
C LEU A 66 7.21 -8.37 20.06
N MET A 67 8.51 -8.09 20.20
CA MET A 67 9.40 -8.87 21.06
C MET A 67 8.98 -8.84 22.53
N PHE A 68 8.58 -7.67 23.02
CA PHE A 68 8.02 -7.54 24.37
C PHE A 68 6.74 -8.36 24.54
N GLY A 69 5.82 -8.28 23.57
CA GLY A 69 4.58 -9.06 23.57
C GLY A 69 4.81 -10.58 23.57
N VAL A 70 5.78 -11.06 22.77
CA VAL A 70 6.19 -12.47 22.76
C VAL A 70 6.76 -12.89 24.11
N GLY A 71 7.59 -12.04 24.72
CA GLY A 71 8.14 -12.27 26.06
C GLY A 71 7.05 -12.45 27.12
N VAL A 72 6.09 -11.52 27.18
CA VAL A 72 4.95 -11.59 28.12
C VAL A 72 4.11 -12.84 27.87
N ALA A 73 3.79 -13.14 26.60
CA ALA A 73 3.02 -14.33 26.26
C ALA A 73 3.71 -15.62 26.71
N SER A 74 5.02 -15.74 26.50
CA SER A 74 5.80 -16.91 26.94
C SER A 74 5.78 -17.09 28.46
N ALA A 75 5.90 -16.00 29.24
CA ALA A 75 5.85 -16.04 30.69
C ALA A 75 4.47 -16.49 31.20
N LEU A 76 3.39 -15.95 30.63
CA LEU A 76 2.03 -16.37 30.96
C LEU A 76 1.76 -17.83 30.59
N ILE A 77 2.31 -18.32 29.47
CA ILE A 77 2.21 -19.74 29.08
C ILE A 77 2.89 -20.62 30.12
N VAL A 78 4.12 -20.28 30.55
CA VAL A 78 4.85 -21.06 31.56
C VAL A 78 4.12 -21.04 32.91
N GLN A 79 3.57 -19.89 33.31
CA GLN A 79 2.80 -19.76 34.54
C GLN A 79 1.52 -20.60 34.49
N CYS A 80 0.79 -20.56 33.36
CA CYS A 80 -0.39 -21.39 33.14
C CYS A 80 -0.07 -22.89 33.19
N ILE A 81 1.03 -23.33 32.59
CA ILE A 81 1.48 -24.73 32.64
C ILE A 81 1.85 -25.14 34.07
N THR A 82 2.47 -24.24 34.85
CA THR A 82 2.90 -24.52 36.23
C THR A 82 1.70 -24.64 37.17
N GLU A 83 0.71 -23.76 37.06
CA GLU A 83 -0.53 -23.84 37.84
C GLU A 83 -1.40 -25.04 37.48
N ARG A 84 -1.34 -25.52 36.24
CA ARG A 84 -2.01 -26.76 35.82
C ARG A 84 -1.36 -28.04 36.37
N ARG A 85 -0.10 -27.96 36.84
CA ARG A 85 0.71 -29.12 37.27
C ARG A 85 0.73 -29.30 38.79
N ASN A 86 0.43 -28.26 39.57
CA ASN A 86 0.19 -28.33 41.02
C ASN A 86 -1.28 -28.61 41.31
#